data_AF-A0A3B0CJD9-F1
#
_entry.id   AF-A0A3B0CJD9-F1
#
_cell.length_a   1.000
_cell.length_b   1.000
_cell.length_c   1.000
_cell.angle_alpha   90.00
_cell.angle_beta   90.00
_cell.angle_gamma   90.00
#
_symmetry.space_group_name_H-M   'P 1'
#
loop_
_entity.id
_entity.type
_entity.pdbx_description
1 polymer ?
#
loop_
_entity_poly.entity_id
_entity_poly.type
_entity_poly.pdbx_seq_one_letter_code
_entity_poly.pdbx_strand_id
1 'polypeptide(L)'
;MLKTQITREELERLGEDIRRHFDLHTVEQGLELQQKGSVYNTDVTASRCLVSKVQGEEAYSVKFDLDFFGLSECSCPYGGYCKHMAAVFFYAYSVYGRPDAFVKDWKQRQEGQPAAKSSSKLSRQTALLPSAQPASLALKESASPEEWLSHIEREFTAFTARHSLWKYDTEEYYSAALQTALRPSTWWVPEAKKLLTVYGHLYALQKLERDYSAVGSPLTHRHVEVKDTANALETRLAETVDETDPEELGRRWPEHLLHVADIVSSALTEKPAAPIVRWMDVYRLLWTRLFLNPSWREGEIARIDALLAHADTWTEAEHDDWHKIRAHFEVLLGRDKEARSRLGRLASFHPSEGLFYTAEFRRTGSWERLWSWLQWLLPQCRKADRDLFQTLCGYASEAAKELGLEEEWARALVSMLPASYYVYTEFLVKTKRFRDWTDYHLAEKIAVFELYPADLKAAELHDPTVVFPLYHQTIERCIMQKNRPAYKEAIRLMKKLSALYHTAGLQDRYELFLRRLSVQHARLRAFREELTKGKLLR
;
A
#
# COMPACT_ATOMS: atom_id res chain seq x y z
N MET A 1 -11.44 -29.73 -22.14
CA MET A 1 -11.37 -28.50 -22.96
C MET A 1 -11.14 -27.24 -22.12
N LEU A 2 -11.67 -27.12 -20.90
CA LEU A 2 -11.40 -25.98 -19.99
C LEU A 2 -9.92 -25.81 -19.55
N LYS A 3 -9.15 -26.91 -19.39
CA LYS A 3 -7.73 -26.88 -18.94
C LYS A 3 -6.76 -26.10 -19.83
N THR A 4 -7.14 -25.87 -21.09
CA THR A 4 -6.32 -25.16 -22.08
C THR A 4 -6.78 -23.72 -22.32
N GLN A 5 -7.89 -23.30 -21.71
CA GLN A 5 -8.55 -22.02 -21.98
C GLN A 5 -8.61 -21.09 -20.75
N ILE A 6 -8.44 -21.61 -19.53
CA ILE A 6 -8.38 -20.82 -18.29
C ILE A 6 -7.13 -21.23 -17.53
N THR A 7 -6.34 -20.27 -17.07
CA THR A 7 -5.14 -20.50 -16.27
C THR A 7 -5.48 -20.66 -14.79
N ARG A 8 -4.55 -21.26 -14.03
CA ARG A 8 -4.70 -21.41 -12.57
C ARG A 8 -4.75 -20.05 -11.86
N GLU A 9 -3.94 -19.09 -12.32
CA GLU A 9 -3.86 -17.74 -11.74
C GLU A 9 -5.17 -16.96 -11.92
N GLU A 10 -5.84 -17.10 -13.08
CA GLU A 10 -7.15 -16.49 -13.35
C GLU A 10 -8.23 -17.03 -12.40
N LEU A 11 -8.23 -18.34 -12.11
CA LEU A 11 -9.17 -18.96 -11.19
C LEU A 11 -8.86 -18.61 -9.72
N GLU A 12 -7.58 -18.43 -9.37
CA GLU A 12 -7.19 -17.95 -8.04
C GLU A 12 -7.65 -16.50 -7.84
N ARG A 13 -7.48 -15.62 -8.83
CA ARG A 13 -8.00 -14.24 -8.82
C ARG A 13 -9.52 -14.20 -8.70
N LEU A 14 -10.24 -14.98 -9.51
CA LEU A 14 -11.69 -15.07 -9.42
C LEU A 14 -12.16 -15.64 -8.07
N GLY A 15 -11.36 -16.51 -7.45
CA GLY A 15 -11.58 -16.98 -6.09
C GLY A 15 -11.43 -15.88 -5.03
N GLU A 16 -10.50 -14.94 -5.21
CA GLU A 16 -10.40 -13.75 -4.35
C GLU A 16 -11.59 -12.81 -4.54
N ASP A 17 -12.05 -12.60 -5.78
CA ASP A 17 -13.21 -11.76 -6.07
C ASP A 17 -14.50 -12.35 -5.49
N ILE A 18 -14.66 -13.67 -5.56
CA ILE A 18 -15.77 -14.38 -4.90
C ILE A 18 -15.69 -14.20 -3.39
N ARG A 19 -14.50 -14.25 -2.79
CA ARG A 19 -14.33 -14.01 -1.34
C ARG A 19 -14.66 -12.59 -0.91
N ARG A 20 -14.46 -11.61 -1.80
CA ARG A 20 -14.76 -10.19 -1.54
C ARG A 20 -16.25 -9.87 -1.68
N HIS A 21 -16.95 -10.55 -2.61
CA HIS A 21 -18.29 -10.15 -3.02
C HIS A 21 -19.41 -11.13 -2.61
N PHE A 22 -19.09 -12.39 -2.29
CA PHE A 22 -20.09 -13.41 -1.94
C PHE A 22 -20.13 -13.69 -0.44
N ASP A 23 -21.34 -13.92 0.08
CA ASP A 23 -21.54 -14.44 1.42
C ASP A 23 -21.19 -15.94 1.51
N LEU A 24 -20.61 -16.36 2.64
CA LEU A 24 -20.23 -17.76 2.88
C LEU A 24 -21.40 -18.73 2.67
N HIS A 25 -22.61 -18.36 3.10
CA HIS A 25 -23.79 -19.19 2.92
C HIS A 25 -24.17 -19.40 1.44
N THR A 26 -24.06 -18.36 0.62
CA THR A 26 -24.32 -18.42 -0.83
C THR A 26 -23.29 -19.30 -1.54
N VAL A 27 -22.03 -19.25 -1.07
CA VAL A 27 -20.94 -20.07 -1.57
C VAL A 27 -21.13 -21.54 -1.20
N GLU A 28 -21.55 -21.84 0.03
CA GLU A 28 -21.89 -23.22 0.45
C GLU A 28 -23.01 -23.82 -0.41
N GLN A 29 -24.07 -23.05 -0.67
CA GLN A 29 -25.15 -23.47 -1.56
C GLN A 29 -24.66 -23.68 -3.00
N GLY A 30 -23.73 -22.86 -3.48
CA GLY A 30 -23.10 -23.02 -4.78
C GLY A 30 -22.24 -24.29 -4.87
N LEU A 31 -21.52 -24.62 -3.80
CA LEU A 31 -20.75 -25.86 -3.69
C LEU A 31 -21.67 -27.08 -3.75
N GLU A 32 -22.79 -27.06 -3.03
CA GLU A 32 -23.78 -28.14 -3.07
C GLU A 32 -24.37 -28.34 -4.48
N LEU A 33 -24.68 -27.25 -5.19
CA LEU A 33 -25.20 -27.32 -6.56
C LEU A 33 -24.17 -27.92 -7.53
N GLN A 34 -22.88 -27.60 -7.35
CA GLN A 34 -21.80 -28.18 -8.14
C GLN A 34 -21.61 -29.66 -7.82
N GLN A 35 -21.64 -30.06 -6.55
CA GLN A 35 -21.51 -31.46 -6.12
C GLN A 35 -22.70 -32.33 -6.59
N LYS A 36 -23.90 -31.73 -6.69
CA LYS A 36 -25.10 -32.37 -7.26
C LYS A 36 -25.03 -32.54 -8.78
N GLY A 37 -24.00 -32.00 -9.44
CA GLY A 37 -23.82 -32.10 -10.89
C GLY A 37 -24.76 -31.20 -11.69
N SER A 38 -25.31 -30.14 -11.09
CA SER A 38 -26.29 -29.25 -11.73
C SER A 38 -25.70 -28.29 -12.76
N VAL A 39 -24.38 -28.28 -12.97
CA VAL A 39 -23.69 -27.37 -13.90
C VAL A 39 -23.34 -28.12 -15.19
N TYR A 40 -23.78 -27.59 -16.33
CA TYR A 40 -23.56 -28.19 -17.64
C TYR A 40 -23.40 -27.15 -18.75
N ASN A 41 -22.89 -27.59 -19.91
CA ASN A 41 -22.59 -26.75 -21.08
C ASN A 41 -21.68 -25.56 -20.74
N THR A 42 -20.54 -25.86 -20.11
CA THR A 42 -19.54 -24.86 -19.74
C THR A 42 -18.52 -24.69 -20.86
N ASP A 43 -18.49 -23.51 -21.47
CA ASP A 43 -17.54 -23.13 -22.52
C ASP A 43 -16.94 -21.75 -22.24
N VAL A 44 -15.71 -21.54 -22.73
CA VAL A 44 -15.04 -20.24 -22.70
C VAL A 44 -15.14 -19.60 -24.09
N THR A 45 -15.72 -18.40 -24.12
CA THR A 45 -15.92 -17.65 -25.37
C THR A 45 -14.62 -16.95 -25.77
N ALA A 46 -14.46 -16.61 -27.06
CA ALA A 46 -13.30 -15.89 -27.59
C ALA A 46 -13.05 -14.52 -26.89
N SER A 47 -14.09 -13.93 -26.28
CA SER A 47 -14.02 -12.71 -25.47
C SER A 47 -13.62 -12.95 -24.01
N ARG A 48 -13.01 -14.10 -23.68
CA ARG A 48 -12.56 -14.47 -22.32
C ARG A 48 -13.68 -14.50 -21.27
N CYS A 49 -14.92 -14.77 -21.68
CA CYS A 49 -16.05 -15.01 -20.78
C CYS A 49 -16.33 -16.51 -20.63
N LEU A 50 -16.44 -16.98 -19.39
CA LEU A 50 -16.91 -18.31 -19.02
C LEU A 50 -18.44 -18.32 -19.00
N VAL A 51 -19.06 -19.08 -19.91
CA VAL A 51 -20.51 -19.22 -19.99
C VAL A 51 -20.91 -20.63 -19.59
N SER A 52 -21.90 -20.75 -18.71
CA SER A 52 -22.39 -22.05 -18.25
C SER A 52 -23.86 -22.00 -17.91
N LYS A 53 -24.54 -23.16 -17.99
CA LYS A 53 -25.91 -23.31 -17.51
C LYS A 53 -25.93 -24.06 -16.18
N VAL A 54 -26.84 -23.65 -15.28
CA VAL A 54 -27.01 -24.25 -13.96
C VAL A 54 -28.48 -24.64 -13.77
N GLN A 55 -28.72 -25.90 -13.42
CA GLN A 55 -30.04 -26.41 -13.08
C GLN A 55 -30.39 -26.05 -11.64
N GLY A 56 -31.32 -25.11 -11.47
CA GLY A 56 -32.00 -24.83 -10.21
C GLY A 56 -33.44 -25.34 -10.25
N GLU A 57 -34.40 -24.47 -9.88
CA GLU A 57 -35.83 -24.68 -10.16
C GLU A 57 -36.11 -24.59 -11.68
N GLU A 58 -35.36 -23.74 -12.38
CA GLU A 58 -35.30 -23.63 -13.83
C GLU A 58 -33.83 -23.63 -14.29
N ALA A 59 -33.58 -23.69 -15.60
CA ALA A 59 -32.23 -23.61 -16.15
C ALA A 59 -31.77 -22.15 -16.27
N TYR A 60 -30.78 -21.76 -15.46
CA TYR A 60 -30.24 -20.40 -15.44
C TYR A 60 -28.91 -20.32 -16.21
N SER A 61 -28.73 -19.26 -17.00
CA SER A 61 -27.46 -18.98 -17.69
C SER A 61 -26.61 -18.04 -16.86
N VAL A 62 -25.35 -18.42 -16.66
CA VAL A 62 -24.33 -17.65 -15.96
C VAL A 62 -23.24 -17.28 -16.95
N LYS A 63 -22.87 -16.01 -16.96
CA LYS A 63 -21.73 -15.47 -17.70
C LYS A 63 -20.75 -14.86 -16.69
N PHE A 64 -19.56 -15.42 -16.60
CA PHE A 64 -18.46 -14.86 -15.84
C PHE A 64 -17.46 -14.22 -16.79
N ASP A 65 -17.16 -12.96 -16.55
CA ASP A 65 -16.04 -12.31 -17.23
C ASP A 65 -14.77 -12.59 -16.44
N LEU A 66 -13.77 -13.20 -17.09
CA LEU A 66 -12.52 -13.56 -16.41
C LEU A 66 -11.62 -12.35 -16.18
N ASP A 67 -11.82 -11.25 -16.92
CA ASP A 67 -11.00 -10.02 -16.83
C ASP A 67 -11.64 -8.96 -15.94
N PHE A 68 -12.99 -8.87 -15.93
CA PHE A 68 -13.75 -7.88 -15.16
C PHE A 68 -14.92 -8.52 -14.39
N PHE A 69 -14.68 -8.94 -13.15
CA PHE A 69 -15.68 -9.63 -12.32
C PHE A 69 -17.02 -8.90 -12.19
N GLY A 70 -17.01 -7.56 -12.14
CA GLY A 70 -18.21 -6.73 -12.03
C GLY A 70 -19.17 -6.77 -13.23
N LEU A 71 -18.73 -7.30 -14.38
CA LEU A 71 -19.57 -7.54 -15.56
C LEU A 71 -20.16 -8.95 -15.61
N SER A 72 -19.98 -9.73 -14.54
CA SER A 72 -20.51 -11.09 -14.45
C SER A 72 -22.01 -11.07 -14.16
N GLU A 73 -22.77 -11.84 -14.93
CA GLU A 73 -24.23 -11.82 -14.91
C GLU A 73 -24.79 -13.22 -14.71
N CYS A 74 -25.93 -13.29 -14.03
CA CYS A 74 -26.73 -14.51 -13.92
C CYS A 74 -28.19 -14.17 -14.23
N SER A 75 -28.83 -15.01 -15.04
CA SER A 75 -30.25 -14.85 -15.42
C SER A 75 -31.25 -15.18 -14.30
N CYS A 76 -30.82 -15.23 -13.03
CA CYS A 76 -31.66 -15.65 -11.92
C CYS A 76 -32.42 -14.44 -11.31
N PRO A 77 -33.64 -14.65 -10.79
CA PRO A 77 -34.48 -13.58 -10.26
C PRO A 77 -33.96 -12.95 -8.96
N TYR A 78 -32.92 -13.52 -8.34
CA TYR A 78 -32.32 -13.02 -7.11
C TYR A 78 -31.63 -11.65 -7.28
N GLY A 79 -31.06 -11.38 -8.46
CA GLY A 79 -30.29 -10.16 -8.74
C GLY A 79 -28.99 -10.06 -7.93
N GLY A 80 -27.86 -9.81 -8.59
CA GLY A 80 -26.53 -9.76 -7.96
C GLY A 80 -25.84 -11.13 -7.84
N TYR A 81 -24.95 -11.27 -6.86
CA TYR A 81 -24.08 -12.44 -6.69
C TYR A 81 -24.82 -13.64 -6.08
N CYS A 82 -25.10 -14.66 -6.89
CA CYS A 82 -26.02 -15.74 -6.51
C CYS A 82 -25.33 -17.12 -6.42
N LYS A 83 -26.03 -18.10 -5.83
CA LYS A 83 -25.54 -19.49 -5.70
C LYS A 83 -25.19 -20.16 -7.03
N HIS A 84 -25.84 -19.77 -8.14
CA HIS A 84 -25.55 -20.32 -9.47
C HIS A 84 -24.16 -19.86 -9.98
N MET A 85 -23.79 -18.61 -9.69
CA MET A 85 -22.48 -18.07 -10.00
C MET A 85 -21.40 -18.82 -9.20
N ALA A 86 -21.60 -19.01 -7.90
CA ALA A 86 -20.69 -19.82 -7.08
C ALA A 86 -20.55 -21.26 -7.60
N ALA A 87 -21.63 -21.89 -8.07
CA ALA A 87 -21.60 -23.22 -8.64
C ALA A 87 -20.75 -23.32 -9.93
N VAL A 88 -20.86 -22.33 -10.82
CA VAL A 88 -20.06 -22.28 -12.07
C VAL A 88 -18.59 -22.05 -11.78
N PHE A 89 -18.27 -21.20 -10.80
CA PHE A 89 -16.91 -21.07 -10.32
C PHE A 89 -16.36 -22.38 -9.78
N PHE A 90 -17.08 -23.07 -8.89
CA PHE A 90 -16.60 -24.33 -8.34
C PHE A 90 -16.45 -25.42 -9.39
N TYR A 91 -17.29 -25.41 -10.43
CA TYR A 91 -17.13 -26.29 -11.58
C TYR A 91 -15.81 -26.03 -12.30
N ALA A 92 -15.49 -24.77 -12.59
CA ALA A 92 -14.22 -24.39 -13.21
C ALA A 92 -13.01 -24.60 -12.27
N TYR A 93 -13.15 -24.33 -10.98
CA TYR A 93 -12.11 -24.47 -9.96
C TYR A 93 -11.77 -25.95 -9.69
N SER A 94 -12.74 -26.86 -9.82
CA SER A 94 -12.55 -28.31 -9.66
C SER A 94 -11.50 -28.90 -10.62
N VAL A 95 -11.17 -28.17 -11.69
CA VAL A 95 -10.17 -28.54 -12.68
C VAL A 95 -8.74 -28.49 -12.14
N TYR A 96 -8.46 -27.58 -11.18
CA TYR A 96 -7.12 -27.32 -10.64
C TYR A 96 -7.02 -27.49 -9.12
N GLY A 97 -8.13 -27.32 -8.39
CA GLY A 97 -8.18 -27.38 -6.93
C GLY A 97 -9.38 -28.16 -6.42
N ARG A 98 -9.45 -28.35 -5.10
CA ARG A 98 -10.61 -28.97 -4.44
C ARG A 98 -11.58 -27.89 -3.95
N PRO A 99 -12.82 -27.82 -4.47
CA PRO A 99 -13.85 -26.88 -4.02
C PRO A 99 -14.11 -26.91 -2.50
N ASP A 100 -14.12 -28.10 -1.90
CA ASP A 100 -14.32 -28.26 -0.44
C ASP A 100 -13.18 -27.63 0.37
N ALA A 101 -11.95 -27.74 -0.14
CA ALA A 101 -10.77 -27.16 0.51
C ALA A 101 -10.83 -25.64 0.47
N PHE A 102 -11.37 -25.05 -0.61
CA PHE A 102 -11.56 -23.60 -0.72
C PHE A 102 -12.55 -23.06 0.31
N VAL A 103 -13.69 -23.74 0.52
CA VAL A 103 -14.68 -23.34 1.53
C VAL A 103 -14.15 -23.58 2.95
N LYS A 104 -13.43 -24.67 3.19
CA LYS A 104 -12.80 -24.95 4.50
C LYS A 104 -11.72 -23.94 4.85
N ASP A 105 -10.87 -23.57 3.90
CA ASP A 105 -9.85 -22.53 4.02
C ASP A 105 -10.50 -21.15 4.28
N TRP A 106 -11.61 -20.84 3.62
CA TRP A 106 -12.38 -19.63 3.90
C TRP A 106 -12.93 -19.62 5.35
N LYS A 107 -13.55 -20.71 5.80
CA LYS A 107 -14.03 -20.84 7.20
C LYS A 107 -12.92 -20.65 8.22
N GLN A 108 -11.78 -21.31 8.01
CA GLN A 108 -10.61 -21.21 8.91
C GLN A 108 -10.02 -19.79 8.93
N ARG A 109 -10.05 -19.07 7.81
CA ARG A 109 -9.63 -17.66 7.77
C ARG A 109 -10.60 -16.70 8.47
N GLN A 110 -11.90 -17.00 8.47
CA GLN A 110 -12.87 -16.24 9.28
C GLN A 110 -12.77 -16.55 10.78
N GLU A 111 -12.45 -17.79 11.17
CA GLU A 111 -12.32 -18.20 12.58
C GLU A 111 -10.95 -17.81 13.20
N GLY A 112 -9.89 -17.71 12.40
CA GLY A 112 -8.52 -17.40 12.84
C GLY A 112 -8.14 -15.90 12.80
N GLN A 113 -9.06 -15.03 12.40
CA GLN A 113 -8.89 -13.57 12.44
C GLN A 113 -9.85 -13.00 13.49
N PRO A 114 -9.45 -12.06 14.37
CA PRO A 114 -10.40 -11.30 15.16
C PRO A 114 -11.25 -10.46 14.20
N ALA A 115 -12.44 -10.98 13.87
CA ALA A 115 -13.59 -10.34 13.24
C ALA A 115 -13.26 -9.14 12.32
N ALA A 116 -12.77 -9.41 11.11
CA ALA A 116 -12.97 -8.50 9.98
C ALA A 116 -14.36 -8.78 9.36
N LYS A 117 -15.34 -7.98 9.79
CA LYS A 117 -16.59 -7.57 9.13
C LYS A 117 -17.37 -8.66 8.35
N SER A 118 -18.18 -9.44 9.08
CA SER A 118 -19.54 -9.80 8.61
C SER A 118 -20.25 -8.51 8.21
N SER A 119 -20.75 -8.37 6.98
CA SER A 119 -21.57 -7.23 6.54
C SER A 119 -22.51 -6.79 7.66
N SER A 120 -22.40 -5.56 8.17
CA SER A 120 -23.27 -5.22 9.29
C SER A 120 -24.72 -5.17 8.87
N LYS A 121 -25.59 -5.16 9.89
CA LYS A 121 -27.01 -4.90 9.74
C LYS A 121 -27.29 -3.61 8.96
N LEU A 122 -26.41 -2.60 9.03
CA LEU A 122 -26.55 -1.34 8.31
C LEU A 122 -26.33 -1.51 6.82
N SER A 123 -25.21 -2.12 6.40
CA SER A 123 -24.92 -2.36 4.97
C SER A 123 -25.99 -3.26 4.31
N ARG A 124 -26.52 -4.27 5.04
CA ARG A 124 -27.67 -5.06 4.57
C ARG A 124 -28.96 -4.24 4.46
N GLN A 125 -29.25 -3.36 5.42
CA GLN A 125 -30.44 -2.50 5.37
C GLN A 125 -30.38 -1.49 4.23
N THR A 126 -29.20 -0.94 3.95
CA THR A 126 -29.00 0.01 2.85
C THR A 126 -29.10 -0.68 1.49
N ALA A 127 -28.57 -1.91 1.37
CA ALA A 127 -28.70 -2.72 0.15
C ALA A 127 -30.15 -3.15 -0.15
N LEU A 128 -31.00 -3.30 0.88
CA LEU A 128 -32.38 -3.77 0.77
C LEU A 128 -33.42 -2.67 0.47
N LEU A 129 -33.03 -1.39 0.42
CA LEU A 129 -33.97 -0.33 0.05
C LEU A 129 -34.47 -0.55 -1.40
N PRO A 130 -35.69 -0.15 -1.79
CA PRO A 130 -36.16 -0.30 -3.18
C PRO A 130 -35.42 0.64 -4.13
N SER A 131 -34.89 0.15 -5.27
CA SER A 131 -34.10 0.96 -6.22
C SER A 131 -34.88 2.10 -6.89
N ALA A 132 -36.21 2.06 -6.84
CA ALA A 132 -37.08 3.09 -7.40
C ALA A 132 -37.38 4.18 -6.35
N GLN A 133 -36.72 5.34 -6.47
CA GLN A 133 -37.25 6.58 -5.90
C GLN A 133 -38.38 7.09 -6.82
N PRO A 134 -39.44 7.73 -6.28
CA PRO A 134 -40.48 8.33 -7.10
C PRO A 134 -39.90 9.41 -8.03
N ALA A 135 -40.32 9.39 -9.30
CA ALA A 135 -39.77 10.18 -10.41
C ALA A 135 -39.78 11.72 -10.23
N SER A 136 -40.49 12.24 -9.22
CA SER A 136 -40.56 13.68 -8.90
C SER A 136 -39.43 14.19 -8.00
N LEU A 137 -38.62 13.30 -7.42
CA LEU A 137 -37.51 13.62 -6.48
C LEU A 137 -36.14 13.10 -6.95
N ALA A 138 -36.09 12.40 -8.09
CA ALA A 138 -34.87 11.81 -8.62
C ALA A 138 -33.94 12.89 -9.19
N LEU A 139 -32.72 12.96 -8.64
CA LEU A 139 -31.65 13.79 -9.18
C LEU A 139 -31.42 13.43 -10.66
N LYS A 140 -31.26 14.45 -11.51
CA LYS A 140 -31.00 14.27 -12.94
C LYS A 140 -29.52 14.44 -13.26
N GLU A 141 -29.06 13.74 -14.29
CA GLU A 141 -27.68 13.85 -14.81
C GLU A 141 -27.37 15.27 -15.33
N SER A 142 -28.36 15.96 -15.89
CA SER A 142 -28.23 17.33 -16.41
C SER A 142 -28.44 18.42 -15.35
N ALA A 143 -28.55 18.06 -14.08
CA ALA A 143 -28.75 19.02 -13.00
C ALA A 143 -27.47 19.84 -12.75
N SER A 144 -27.66 21.02 -12.15
CA SER A 144 -26.56 21.93 -11.82
C SER A 144 -25.66 21.35 -10.70
N PRO A 145 -24.41 21.83 -10.57
CA PRO A 145 -23.52 21.41 -9.49
C PRO A 145 -24.10 21.64 -8.08
N GLU A 146 -24.81 22.75 -7.89
CA GLU A 146 -25.48 23.09 -6.62
C GLU A 146 -26.62 22.12 -6.28
N GLU A 147 -27.38 21.68 -7.28
CA GLU A 147 -28.45 20.69 -7.11
C GLU A 147 -27.89 19.31 -6.75
N TRP A 148 -26.75 18.91 -7.32
CA TRP A 148 -26.05 17.67 -6.96
C TRP A 148 -25.58 17.69 -5.51
N LEU A 149 -24.93 18.78 -5.09
CA LEU A 149 -24.47 18.94 -3.71
C LEU A 149 -25.66 18.98 -2.72
N SER A 150 -26.70 19.76 -3.03
CA SER A 150 -27.91 19.85 -2.21
C SER A 150 -28.62 18.50 -2.05
N HIS A 151 -28.61 17.66 -3.09
CA HIS A 151 -29.12 16.30 -3.00
C HIS A 151 -28.30 15.46 -2.02
N ILE A 152 -26.97 15.45 -2.16
CA ILE A 152 -26.07 14.70 -1.27
C ILE A 152 -26.26 15.16 0.18
N GLU A 153 -26.28 16.47 0.43
CA GLU A 153 -26.51 17.05 1.75
C GLU A 153 -27.82 16.58 2.39
N ARG A 154 -28.89 16.58 1.59
CA ARG A 154 -30.22 16.14 2.04
C ARG A 154 -30.24 14.66 2.40
N GLU A 155 -29.66 13.81 1.56
CA GLU A 155 -29.60 12.36 1.80
C GLU A 155 -28.74 12.02 3.01
N PHE A 156 -27.58 12.68 3.17
CA PHE A 156 -26.73 12.51 4.36
C PHE A 156 -27.45 12.98 5.62
N THR A 157 -28.14 14.13 5.60
CA THR A 157 -28.91 14.64 6.73
C THR A 157 -30.05 13.69 7.10
N ALA A 158 -30.79 13.19 6.11
CA ALA A 158 -31.84 12.20 6.31
C ALA A 158 -31.29 10.88 6.87
N PHE A 159 -30.10 10.47 6.43
CA PHE A 159 -29.41 9.29 6.94
C PHE A 159 -28.96 9.48 8.38
N THR A 160 -28.36 10.62 8.74
CA THR A 160 -27.99 10.96 10.13
C THR A 160 -29.18 11.01 11.06
N ALA A 161 -30.34 11.48 10.59
CA ALA A 161 -31.57 11.48 11.39
C ALA A 161 -32.10 10.07 11.68
N ARG A 162 -31.93 9.12 10.75
CA ARG A 162 -32.40 7.73 10.88
C ARG A 162 -31.39 6.83 11.61
N HIS A 163 -30.11 7.10 11.43
CA HIS A 163 -29.01 6.28 11.92
C HIS A 163 -28.09 7.14 12.79
N SER A 164 -28.03 6.82 14.09
CA SER A 164 -27.10 7.49 14.99
C SER A 164 -25.67 7.02 14.72
N LEU A 165 -24.78 7.96 14.38
CA LEU A 165 -23.34 7.73 14.18
C LEU A 165 -22.73 6.94 15.34
N TRP A 166 -23.20 7.18 16.56
CA TRP A 166 -22.70 6.59 17.80
C TRP A 166 -23.00 5.09 17.98
N LYS A 167 -23.79 4.49 17.10
CA LYS A 167 -24.19 3.07 17.18
C LYS A 167 -23.44 2.15 16.23
N TYR A 168 -22.68 2.71 15.27
CA TYR A 168 -22.03 1.96 14.20
C TYR A 168 -20.55 2.31 14.12
N ASP A 169 -19.79 1.45 13.44
CA ASP A 169 -18.43 1.75 13.01
C ASP A 169 -18.45 2.95 12.03
N THR A 170 -17.53 3.90 12.22
CA THR A 170 -17.50 5.17 11.46
C THR A 170 -17.35 4.92 9.96
N GLU A 171 -16.46 4.01 9.55
CA GLU A 171 -16.22 3.71 8.14
C GLU A 171 -17.50 3.15 7.48
N GLU A 172 -18.17 2.25 8.19
CA GLU A 172 -19.39 1.64 7.71
C GLU A 172 -20.56 2.62 7.61
N TYR A 173 -20.68 3.51 8.59
CA TYR A 173 -21.66 4.58 8.56
C TYR A 173 -21.51 5.45 7.30
N TYR A 174 -20.30 5.93 7.04
CA TYR A 174 -20.01 6.78 5.87
C TYR A 174 -20.15 6.02 4.56
N SER A 175 -19.75 4.75 4.51
CA SER A 175 -19.94 3.90 3.33
C SER A 175 -21.42 3.68 2.99
N ALA A 176 -22.28 3.44 4.00
CA ALA A 176 -23.72 3.29 3.82
C ALA A 176 -24.41 4.61 3.44
N ALA A 177 -23.98 5.73 4.03
CA ALA A 177 -24.48 7.05 3.69
C ALA A 177 -24.17 7.40 2.23
N LEU A 178 -22.93 7.16 1.78
CA LEU A 178 -22.50 7.34 0.39
C LEU A 178 -23.34 6.49 -0.58
N GLN A 179 -23.53 5.20 -0.29
CA GLN A 179 -24.35 4.33 -1.14
C GLN A 179 -25.79 4.84 -1.27
N THR A 180 -26.34 5.41 -0.21
CA THR A 180 -27.69 6.01 -0.23
C THR A 180 -27.72 7.26 -1.10
N ALA A 181 -26.76 8.17 -0.93
CA ALA A 181 -26.69 9.43 -1.66
C ALA A 181 -26.39 9.25 -3.16
N LEU A 182 -25.60 8.24 -3.51
CA LEU A 182 -25.22 7.96 -4.91
C LEU A 182 -26.26 7.14 -5.67
N ARG A 183 -27.30 6.64 -4.99
CA ARG A 183 -28.32 5.76 -5.58
C ARG A 183 -28.96 6.29 -6.88
N PRO A 184 -29.30 7.59 -7.04
CA PRO A 184 -29.89 8.08 -8.29
C PRO A 184 -29.00 7.86 -9.51
N SER A 185 -27.68 7.80 -9.33
CA SER A 185 -26.71 7.60 -10.40
C SER A 185 -26.57 6.15 -10.88
N THR A 186 -27.36 5.21 -10.34
CA THR A 186 -27.29 3.78 -10.71
C THR A 186 -27.43 3.57 -12.22
N TRP A 187 -28.25 4.40 -12.88
CA TRP A 187 -28.57 4.30 -14.31
C TRP A 187 -27.95 5.42 -15.15
N TRP A 188 -27.03 6.21 -14.60
CA TRP A 188 -26.35 7.28 -15.32
C TRP A 188 -25.21 6.73 -16.18
N VAL A 189 -24.73 7.57 -17.10
CA VAL A 189 -23.48 7.31 -17.82
C VAL A 189 -22.33 7.11 -16.81
N PRO A 190 -21.41 6.15 -17.04
CA PRO A 190 -20.37 5.80 -16.06
C PRO A 190 -19.55 6.99 -15.56
N GLU A 191 -19.21 7.93 -16.43
CA GLU A 191 -18.42 9.13 -16.15
C GLU A 191 -19.20 10.10 -15.24
N ALA A 192 -20.48 10.31 -15.51
CA ALA A 192 -21.36 11.14 -14.67
C ALA A 192 -21.54 10.52 -13.27
N LYS A 193 -21.67 9.19 -13.20
CA LYS A 193 -21.72 8.45 -11.93
C LYS A 193 -20.41 8.59 -11.14
N LYS A 194 -19.25 8.46 -11.79
CA LYS A 194 -17.95 8.65 -11.16
C LYS A 194 -17.78 10.08 -10.64
N LEU A 195 -18.19 11.08 -11.43
CA LEU A 195 -18.16 12.48 -11.00
C LEU A 195 -19.05 12.73 -9.78
N LEU A 196 -20.29 12.21 -9.76
CA LEU A 196 -21.15 12.28 -8.57
C LEU A 196 -20.51 11.56 -7.38
N THR A 197 -19.81 10.46 -7.63
CA THR A 197 -19.08 9.71 -6.60
C THR A 197 -17.92 10.54 -6.02
N VAL A 198 -17.20 11.33 -6.83
CA VAL A 198 -16.21 12.32 -6.35
C VAL A 198 -16.86 13.35 -5.43
N TYR A 199 -18.01 13.92 -5.83
CA TYR A 199 -18.80 14.82 -4.98
C TYR A 199 -19.16 14.19 -3.64
N GLY A 200 -19.64 12.94 -3.67
CA GLY A 200 -19.99 12.19 -2.46
C GLY A 200 -18.80 12.04 -1.51
N HIS A 201 -17.63 11.64 -2.01
CA HIS A 201 -16.43 11.47 -1.19
C HIS A 201 -15.95 12.79 -0.59
N LEU A 202 -15.91 13.88 -1.37
CA LEU A 202 -15.51 15.20 -0.86
C LEU A 202 -16.45 15.70 0.23
N TYR A 203 -17.76 15.54 0.02
CA TYR A 203 -18.75 15.88 1.03
C TYR A 203 -18.60 15.02 2.29
N ALA A 204 -18.38 13.71 2.12
CA ALA A 204 -18.15 12.81 3.25
C ALA A 204 -16.91 13.20 4.07
N LEU A 205 -15.82 13.60 3.43
CA LEU A 205 -14.62 14.11 4.10
C LEU A 205 -14.90 15.40 4.88
N GLN A 206 -15.58 16.38 4.27
CA GLN A 206 -15.97 17.63 4.95
C GLN A 206 -16.88 17.36 6.15
N LYS A 207 -17.87 16.47 5.97
CA LYS A 207 -18.80 16.10 7.03
C LYS A 207 -18.09 15.39 8.18
N LEU A 208 -17.17 14.46 7.89
CA LEU A 208 -16.37 13.74 8.89
C LEU A 208 -15.56 14.72 9.75
N GLU A 209 -14.94 15.72 9.13
CA GLU A 209 -14.15 16.71 9.83
C GLU A 209 -15.00 17.67 10.68
N ARG A 210 -16.18 18.08 10.18
CA ARG A 210 -17.16 18.88 10.94
C ARG A 210 -17.71 18.12 12.13
N ASP A 211 -18.11 16.86 11.92
CA ASP A 211 -18.64 15.98 12.97
C ASP A 211 -17.58 15.75 14.06
N TYR A 212 -16.30 15.58 13.69
CA TYR A 212 -15.22 15.46 14.67
C TYR A 212 -14.94 16.74 15.44
N SER A 213 -14.86 17.87 14.73
CA SER A 213 -14.62 19.19 15.33
C SER A 213 -15.70 19.56 16.34
N ALA A 214 -16.95 19.15 16.11
CA ALA A 214 -18.06 19.36 17.04
C ALA A 214 -17.98 18.53 18.33
N VAL A 215 -17.33 17.36 18.30
CA VAL A 215 -17.28 16.41 19.42
C VAL A 215 -16.11 16.69 20.36
N GLY A 216 -15.03 17.30 19.86
CA GLY A 216 -13.98 17.90 20.67
C GLY A 216 -13.30 16.96 21.68
N SER A 217 -12.51 15.99 21.23
CA SER A 217 -11.43 15.41 22.07
C SER A 217 -10.43 14.55 21.26
N PRO A 218 -9.15 14.94 21.18
CA PRO A 218 -8.06 14.15 20.57
C PRO A 218 -7.66 12.89 21.35
N LEU A 219 -8.09 12.73 22.61
CA LEU A 219 -7.56 11.71 23.54
C LEU A 219 -8.37 10.40 23.59
N THR A 220 -9.21 10.14 22.59
CA THR A 220 -10.11 8.98 22.58
C THR A 220 -9.69 7.97 21.53
N HIS A 221 -9.87 6.65 21.77
CA HIS A 221 -9.72 5.57 20.77
C HIS A 221 -10.37 5.90 19.41
N ARG A 222 -11.47 6.67 19.45
CA ARG A 222 -12.18 7.18 18.27
C ARG A 222 -11.39 8.13 17.37
N HIS A 223 -10.35 8.82 17.87
CA HIS A 223 -9.51 9.65 16.99
C HIS A 223 -8.77 8.80 15.96
N VAL A 224 -8.29 7.63 16.37
CA VAL A 224 -7.63 6.67 15.46
C VAL A 224 -8.63 6.14 14.44
N GLU A 225 -9.81 5.69 14.90
CA GLU A 225 -10.87 5.18 14.01
C GLU A 225 -11.34 6.22 12.96
N VAL A 226 -11.49 7.49 13.38
CA VAL A 226 -11.91 8.58 12.50
C VAL A 226 -10.81 8.91 11.48
N LYS A 227 -9.53 8.89 11.91
CA LYS A 227 -8.39 9.08 11.01
C LYS A 227 -8.26 7.94 10.00
N ASP A 228 -8.45 6.70 10.43
CA ASP A 228 -8.44 5.54 9.53
C ASP A 228 -9.61 5.62 8.53
N THR A 229 -10.78 6.09 8.96
CA THR A 229 -11.92 6.35 8.08
C THR A 229 -11.61 7.46 7.06
N ALA A 230 -10.96 8.55 7.48
CA ALA A 230 -10.55 9.62 6.58
C ALA A 230 -9.56 9.08 5.52
N ASN A 231 -8.55 8.32 5.93
CA ASN A 231 -7.59 7.69 5.01
C ASN A 231 -8.28 6.72 4.03
N ALA A 232 -9.28 5.96 4.49
CA ALA A 232 -10.05 5.06 3.64
C ALA A 232 -10.87 5.84 2.59
N LEU A 233 -11.50 6.95 2.98
CA LEU A 233 -12.22 7.84 2.06
C LEU A 233 -11.28 8.52 1.07
N GLU A 234 -10.11 9.00 1.50
CA GLU A 234 -9.06 9.55 0.63
C GLU A 234 -8.58 8.51 -0.40
N THR A 235 -8.41 7.25 0.03
CA THR A 235 -8.01 6.14 -0.86
C THR A 235 -9.08 5.85 -1.91
N ARG A 236 -10.35 5.72 -1.51
CA ARG A 236 -11.47 5.48 -2.44
C ARG A 236 -11.69 6.66 -3.40
N LEU A 237 -11.44 7.89 -2.95
CA LEU A 237 -11.43 9.06 -3.81
C LEU A 237 -10.35 8.94 -4.89
N ALA A 238 -9.12 8.57 -4.51
CA ALA A 238 -8.02 8.36 -5.46
C ALA A 238 -8.33 7.26 -6.48
N GLU A 239 -8.89 6.13 -6.03
CA GLU A 239 -9.34 5.04 -6.90
C GLU A 239 -10.43 5.51 -7.89
N THR A 240 -11.44 6.23 -7.41
CA THR A 240 -12.51 6.78 -8.26
C THR A 240 -11.95 7.72 -9.34
N VAL A 241 -10.99 8.57 -8.96
CA VAL A 241 -10.33 9.50 -9.88
C VAL A 241 -9.46 8.76 -10.90
N ASP A 242 -8.79 7.68 -10.51
CA ASP A 242 -7.98 6.84 -11.41
C ASP A 242 -8.82 6.11 -12.45
N GLU A 243 -10.06 5.72 -12.10
CA GLU A 243 -11.00 5.09 -13.02
C GLU A 243 -11.68 6.08 -13.97
N THR A 244 -11.53 7.38 -13.75
CA THR A 244 -12.24 8.43 -14.48
C THR A 244 -11.44 8.91 -15.69
N ASP A 245 -12.12 9.26 -16.79
CA ASP A 245 -11.51 9.98 -17.93
C ASP A 245 -11.64 11.51 -17.72
N PRO A 246 -10.55 12.22 -17.38
CA PRO A 246 -10.61 13.65 -17.11
C PRO A 246 -10.88 14.50 -18.37
N GLU A 247 -10.49 14.01 -19.56
CA GLU A 247 -10.69 14.73 -20.82
C GLU A 247 -12.15 14.65 -21.28
N GLU A 248 -12.80 13.50 -21.07
CA GLU A 248 -14.24 13.36 -21.31
C GLU A 248 -15.05 14.22 -20.34
N LEU A 249 -14.72 14.19 -19.04
CA LEU A 249 -15.38 15.03 -18.06
C LEU A 249 -15.20 16.53 -18.34
N GLY A 250 -13.99 16.94 -18.72
CA GLY A 250 -13.70 18.33 -19.08
C GLY A 250 -14.51 18.84 -20.26
N ARG A 251 -14.88 17.97 -21.21
CA ARG A 251 -15.71 18.33 -22.37
C ARG A 251 -17.21 18.36 -22.06
N ARG A 252 -17.70 17.41 -21.25
CA ARG A 252 -19.14 17.23 -21.01
C ARG A 252 -19.67 17.97 -19.78
N TRP A 253 -18.87 18.08 -18.72
CA TRP A 253 -19.26 18.69 -17.44
C TRP A 253 -18.20 19.65 -16.87
N PRO A 254 -17.75 20.67 -17.64
CA PRO A 254 -16.72 21.62 -17.18
C PRO A 254 -17.14 22.41 -15.93
N GLU A 255 -18.41 22.81 -15.84
CA GLU A 255 -18.95 23.56 -14.69
C GLU A 255 -18.88 22.75 -13.40
N HIS A 256 -19.18 21.44 -13.47
CA HIS A 256 -19.09 20.56 -12.32
C HIS A 256 -17.64 20.39 -11.86
N LEU A 257 -16.67 20.30 -12.77
CA LEU A 257 -15.26 20.21 -12.39
C LEU A 257 -14.74 21.50 -11.74
N LEU A 258 -15.12 22.67 -12.26
CA LEU A 258 -14.77 23.95 -11.65
C LEU A 258 -15.36 24.09 -10.24
N HIS A 259 -16.59 23.63 -10.04
CA HIS A 259 -17.22 23.63 -8.72
C HIS A 259 -16.52 22.65 -7.76
N VAL A 260 -16.08 21.47 -8.21
CA VAL A 260 -15.23 20.58 -7.40
C VAL A 260 -13.92 21.27 -7.01
N ALA A 261 -13.29 22.00 -7.93
CA ALA A 261 -12.06 22.75 -7.64
C ALA A 261 -12.29 23.84 -6.59
N ASP A 262 -13.44 24.51 -6.61
CA ASP A 262 -13.84 25.53 -5.63
C ASP A 262 -14.09 24.94 -4.24
N ILE A 263 -14.79 23.79 -4.16
CA ILE A 263 -15.01 23.05 -2.91
C ILE A 263 -13.69 22.73 -2.22
N VAL A 264 -12.71 22.20 -2.96
CA VAL A 264 -11.43 21.77 -2.39
C VAL A 264 -10.52 22.95 -2.07
N SER A 265 -10.62 24.03 -2.85
CA SER A 265 -9.93 25.31 -2.54
C SER A 265 -10.47 25.95 -1.27
N SER A 266 -11.79 25.92 -1.06
CA SER A 266 -12.44 26.42 0.15
C SER A 266 -12.10 25.57 1.37
N ALA A 267 -12.12 24.24 1.24
CA ALA A 267 -11.74 23.32 2.32
C ALA A 267 -10.28 23.50 2.78
N LEU A 268 -9.39 23.91 1.89
CA LEU A 268 -8.00 24.22 2.20
C LEU A 268 -7.83 25.50 3.03
N THR A 269 -8.74 26.48 2.84
CA THR A 269 -8.77 27.73 3.62
C THR A 269 -9.46 27.57 4.98
N GLU A 270 -10.49 26.72 5.06
CA GLU A 270 -11.20 26.42 6.29
C GLU A 270 -10.36 25.46 7.15
N LYS A 271 -9.32 25.96 7.83
CA LYS A 271 -8.49 25.13 8.72
C LYS A 271 -9.17 24.95 10.09
N PRO A 272 -9.71 23.77 10.43
CA PRO A 272 -10.21 23.52 11.77
C PRO A 272 -9.05 23.41 12.77
N ALA A 273 -9.35 23.60 14.06
CA ALA A 273 -8.35 23.55 15.13
C ALA A 273 -7.64 22.18 15.27
N ALA A 274 -8.28 21.10 14.80
CA ALA A 274 -7.72 19.74 14.78
C ALA A 274 -8.06 19.07 13.45
N PRO A 275 -7.26 19.29 12.39
CA PRO A 275 -7.52 18.70 11.08
C PRO A 275 -7.28 17.20 11.13
N ILE A 276 -8.22 16.44 10.57
CA ILE A 276 -8.07 14.99 10.38
C ILE A 276 -7.84 14.66 8.92
N VAL A 277 -8.51 15.40 8.04
CA VAL A 277 -8.40 15.21 6.60
C VAL A 277 -7.18 15.96 6.12
N ARG A 278 -6.38 15.31 5.27
CA ARG A 278 -5.22 15.96 4.65
C ARG A 278 -5.65 16.66 3.37
N TRP A 279 -6.35 17.78 3.52
CA TRP A 279 -6.87 18.56 2.37
C TRP A 279 -5.78 18.97 1.38
N MET A 280 -4.54 19.17 1.83
CA MET A 280 -3.40 19.38 0.94
C MET A 280 -3.17 18.19 -0.01
N ASP A 281 -3.24 16.96 0.49
CA ASP A 281 -3.04 15.75 -0.33
C ASP A 281 -4.23 15.52 -1.26
N VAL A 282 -5.47 15.78 -0.79
CA VAL A 282 -6.68 15.75 -1.63
C VAL A 282 -6.61 16.78 -2.75
N TYR A 283 -6.18 18.02 -2.44
CA TYR A 283 -5.99 19.08 -3.41
C TYR A 283 -4.95 18.66 -4.47
N ARG A 284 -3.77 18.20 -4.03
CA ARG A 284 -2.69 17.74 -4.92
C ARG A 284 -3.15 16.59 -5.82
N LEU A 285 -3.90 15.63 -5.28
CA LEU A 285 -4.46 14.49 -6.02
C LEU A 285 -5.33 14.97 -7.18
N LEU A 286 -6.32 15.83 -6.90
CA LEU A 286 -7.29 16.27 -7.91
C LEU A 286 -6.66 17.17 -8.97
N TRP A 287 -5.76 18.08 -8.59
CA TRP A 287 -5.04 18.92 -9.55
C TRP A 287 -4.04 18.14 -10.41
N THR A 288 -3.51 17.04 -9.89
CA THR A 288 -2.64 16.14 -10.65
C THR A 288 -3.43 15.30 -11.66
N ARG A 289 -4.56 14.72 -11.25
CA ARG A 289 -5.22 13.65 -11.99
C ARG A 289 -6.53 14.05 -12.68
N LEU A 290 -7.26 15.03 -12.15
CA LEU A 290 -8.59 15.42 -12.65
C LEU A 290 -8.56 16.76 -13.40
N PHE A 291 -7.86 17.77 -12.87
CA PHE A 291 -7.81 19.12 -13.46
C PHE A 291 -6.64 19.27 -14.44
N LEU A 292 -6.78 18.65 -15.61
CA LEU A 292 -5.72 18.61 -16.63
C LEU A 292 -5.71 19.82 -17.58
N ASN A 293 -6.80 20.60 -17.63
CA ASN A 293 -6.91 21.73 -18.55
C ASN A 293 -5.88 22.83 -18.23
N PRO A 294 -5.01 23.22 -19.18
CA PRO A 294 -4.01 24.26 -18.97
C PRO A 294 -4.59 25.60 -18.50
N SER A 295 -5.74 26.02 -19.04
CA SER A 295 -6.34 27.31 -18.67
C SER A 295 -6.82 27.35 -17.21
N TRP A 296 -7.30 26.22 -16.70
CA TRP A 296 -7.71 26.10 -15.30
C TRP A 296 -6.50 26.16 -14.36
N ARG A 297 -5.40 25.51 -14.75
CA ARG A 297 -4.14 25.57 -13.99
C ARG A 297 -3.55 26.97 -13.97
N GLU A 298 -3.56 27.68 -15.11
CA GLU A 298 -3.10 29.06 -15.18
C GLU A 298 -3.95 30.01 -14.31
N GLY A 299 -5.28 29.87 -14.38
CA GLY A 299 -6.20 30.63 -13.53
C GLY A 299 -5.97 30.38 -12.04
N GLU A 300 -5.74 29.13 -11.66
CA GLU A 300 -5.48 28.76 -10.27
C GLU A 300 -4.13 29.25 -9.77
N ILE A 301 -3.08 29.16 -10.60
CA ILE A 301 -1.76 29.76 -10.30
C ILE A 301 -1.90 31.26 -10.09
N ALA A 302 -2.63 31.97 -10.95
CA ALA A 302 -2.85 33.41 -10.82
C ALA A 302 -3.60 33.75 -9.52
N ARG A 303 -4.59 32.93 -9.13
CA ARG A 303 -5.31 33.07 -7.85
C ARG A 303 -4.36 32.90 -6.66
N ILE A 304 -3.53 31.86 -6.67
CA ILE A 304 -2.55 31.59 -5.60
C ILE A 304 -1.51 32.71 -5.52
N ASP A 305 -0.98 33.17 -6.66
CA ASP A 305 0.01 34.25 -6.70
C ASP A 305 -0.60 35.57 -6.20
N ALA A 306 -1.87 35.85 -6.51
CA ALA A 306 -2.60 36.99 -5.95
C ALA A 306 -2.81 36.88 -4.42
N LEU A 307 -3.12 35.69 -3.92
CA LEU A 307 -3.27 35.45 -2.48
C LEU A 307 -1.93 35.61 -1.74
N LEU A 308 -0.84 35.06 -2.28
CA LEU A 308 0.51 35.24 -1.75
C LEU A 308 0.96 36.71 -1.74
N ALA A 309 0.50 37.51 -2.71
CA ALA A 309 0.80 38.95 -2.76
C ALA A 309 0.08 39.78 -1.67
N HIS A 310 -1.02 39.28 -1.12
CA HIS A 310 -1.81 39.95 -0.06
C HIS A 310 -1.65 39.26 1.31
N ALA A 311 -0.53 38.58 1.52
CA ALA A 311 -0.27 37.72 2.68
C ALA A 311 0.15 38.45 3.97
N ASP A 312 0.04 39.78 4.03
CA ASP A 312 0.54 40.61 5.15
C ASP A 312 -0.06 40.25 6.52
N THR A 313 -1.20 39.56 6.54
CA THR A 313 -1.94 39.18 7.76
C THR A 313 -1.78 37.72 8.17
N TRP A 314 -1.04 36.91 7.40
CA TRP A 314 -0.94 35.46 7.64
C TRP A 314 0.14 35.08 8.64
N THR A 315 -0.09 33.97 9.33
CA THR A 315 0.95 33.32 10.13
C THR A 315 2.01 32.67 9.22
N GLU A 316 3.22 32.44 9.74
CA GLU A 316 4.31 31.79 9.01
C GLU A 316 3.92 30.40 8.47
N ALA A 317 3.12 29.64 9.24
CA ALA A 317 2.62 28.34 8.82
C ALA A 317 1.59 28.42 7.67
N GLU A 318 0.71 29.42 7.68
CA GLU A 318 -0.24 29.64 6.58
C GLU A 318 0.48 30.08 5.30
N HIS A 319 1.48 30.94 5.45
CA HIS A 319 2.33 31.37 4.34
C HIS A 319 3.09 30.18 3.71
N ASP A 320 3.65 29.30 4.55
CA ASP A 320 4.29 28.07 4.09
C ASP A 320 3.32 27.15 3.34
N ASP A 321 2.08 26.99 3.81
CA ASP A 321 1.09 26.13 3.15
C ASP A 321 0.73 26.63 1.74
N TRP A 322 0.59 27.94 1.55
CA TRP A 322 0.40 28.53 0.22
C TRP A 322 1.62 28.36 -0.68
N HIS A 323 2.82 28.45 -0.13
CA HIS A 323 4.04 28.13 -0.89
C HIS A 323 4.17 26.64 -1.24
N LYS A 324 3.68 25.73 -0.41
CA LYS A 324 3.60 24.29 -0.74
C LYS A 324 2.65 24.02 -1.90
N ILE A 325 1.52 24.72 -1.95
CA ILE A 325 0.57 24.64 -3.08
C ILE A 325 1.21 25.23 -4.33
N ARG A 326 1.88 26.38 -4.22
CA ARG A 326 2.58 26.97 -5.36
C ARG A 326 3.66 26.06 -5.92
N ALA A 327 4.42 25.39 -5.04
CA ALA A 327 5.41 24.39 -5.42
C ALA A 327 4.76 23.21 -6.16
N HIS A 328 3.56 22.78 -5.75
CA HIS A 328 2.82 21.72 -6.45
C HIS A 328 2.60 22.05 -7.93
N PHE A 329 2.17 23.27 -8.25
CA PHE A 329 2.01 23.70 -9.65
C PHE A 329 3.33 23.81 -10.39
N GLU A 330 4.43 24.19 -9.73
CA GLU A 330 5.77 24.13 -10.32
C GLU A 330 6.13 22.68 -10.73
N VAL A 331 5.75 21.68 -9.91
CA VAL A 331 5.91 20.26 -10.26
C VAL A 331 5.04 19.85 -11.45
N LEU A 332 3.77 20.27 -11.48
CA LEU A 332 2.86 19.97 -12.59
C LEU A 332 3.35 20.57 -13.92
N LEU A 333 4.02 21.73 -13.87
CA LEU A 333 4.63 22.39 -15.03
C LEU A 333 6.02 21.83 -15.39
N GLY A 334 6.51 20.80 -14.70
CA GLY A 334 7.83 20.19 -14.95
C GLY A 334 9.02 21.00 -14.40
N ARG A 335 8.77 22.03 -13.59
CA ARG A 335 9.80 22.89 -12.98
C ARG A 335 10.25 22.34 -11.62
N ASP A 336 10.65 21.07 -11.60
CA ASP A 336 11.00 20.34 -10.37
C ASP A 336 12.10 21.01 -9.54
N LYS A 337 13.08 21.64 -10.20
CA LYS A 337 14.19 22.33 -9.51
C LYS A 337 13.69 23.54 -8.72
N GLU A 338 12.78 24.31 -9.31
CA GLU A 338 12.16 25.47 -8.66
C GLU A 338 11.31 25.02 -7.48
N ALA A 339 10.48 23.99 -7.70
CA ALA A 339 9.64 23.40 -6.65
C ALA A 339 10.45 22.92 -5.43
N ARG A 340 11.53 22.16 -5.65
CA ARG A 340 12.41 21.71 -4.57
C ARG A 340 13.12 22.86 -3.86
N SER A 341 13.55 23.89 -4.61
CA SER A 341 14.15 25.08 -4.00
C SER A 341 13.15 25.87 -3.16
N ARG A 342 11.87 25.91 -3.57
CA ARG A 342 10.82 26.57 -2.79
C ARG A 342 10.52 25.80 -1.52
N LEU A 343 10.23 24.51 -1.64
CA LEU A 343 9.94 23.62 -0.51
C LEU A 343 11.09 23.58 0.51
N GLY A 344 12.34 23.53 0.04
CA GLY A 344 13.52 23.50 0.92
C GLY A 344 13.79 24.77 1.70
N ARG A 345 13.10 25.88 1.43
CA ARG A 345 13.21 27.14 2.19
C ARG A 345 12.13 27.27 3.28
N LEU A 346 11.10 26.43 3.25
CA LEU A 346 9.96 26.52 4.17
C LEU A 346 10.33 25.88 5.51
N ALA A 347 9.97 26.55 6.61
CA ALA A 347 10.28 26.06 7.96
C ALA A 347 9.42 24.84 8.32
N SER A 348 8.18 24.79 7.82
CA SER A 348 7.23 23.70 8.06
C SER A 348 7.36 22.51 7.11
N PHE A 349 8.35 22.51 6.21
CA PHE A 349 8.51 21.40 5.25
C PHE A 349 8.92 20.12 5.98
N HIS A 350 8.10 19.07 5.82
CA HIS A 350 8.42 17.73 6.27
C HIS A 350 8.68 16.81 5.06
N PRO A 351 9.70 15.93 5.07
CA PRO A 351 9.99 15.05 3.94
C PRO A 351 8.84 14.13 3.52
N SER A 352 7.87 13.86 4.41
CA SER A 352 6.65 13.10 4.07
C SER A 352 5.81 13.79 3.00
N GLU A 353 5.88 15.11 2.87
CA GLU A 353 5.20 15.82 1.78
C GLU A 353 5.79 15.48 0.41
N GLY A 354 7.07 15.11 0.38
CA GLY A 354 7.73 14.60 -0.81
C GLY A 354 7.16 13.25 -1.29
N LEU A 355 6.54 12.49 -0.39
CA LEU A 355 6.04 11.14 -0.67
C LEU A 355 4.99 11.16 -1.78
N PHE A 356 4.06 12.13 -1.75
CA PHE A 356 3.05 12.31 -2.79
C PHE A 356 3.69 12.36 -4.19
N TYR A 357 4.68 13.24 -4.38
CA TYR A 357 5.35 13.39 -5.68
C TYR A 357 6.11 12.14 -6.09
N THR A 358 6.84 11.51 -5.16
CA THR A 358 7.58 10.27 -5.47
C THR A 358 6.65 9.12 -5.84
N ALA A 359 5.49 9.01 -5.19
CA ALA A 359 4.47 8.02 -5.52
C ALA A 359 3.87 8.28 -6.92
N GLU A 360 3.58 9.54 -7.26
CA GLU A 360 3.08 9.91 -8.60
C GLU A 360 4.11 9.63 -9.71
N PHE A 361 5.39 9.95 -9.49
CA PHE A 361 6.42 9.68 -10.50
C PHE A 361 6.64 8.18 -10.69
N ARG A 362 6.56 7.39 -9.61
CA ARG A 362 6.59 5.93 -9.68
C ARG A 362 5.39 5.39 -10.47
N ARG A 363 4.18 5.88 -10.18
CA ARG A 363 2.93 5.48 -10.85
C ARG A 363 2.95 5.78 -12.34
N THR A 364 3.49 6.95 -12.73
CA THR A 364 3.57 7.40 -14.13
C THR A 364 4.80 6.88 -14.88
N GLY A 365 5.71 6.17 -14.21
CA GLY A 365 6.97 5.69 -14.81
C GLY A 365 7.99 6.80 -15.12
N SER A 366 7.86 7.97 -14.49
CA SER A 366 8.79 9.10 -14.65
C SER A 366 10.06 8.91 -13.82
N TRP A 367 10.84 7.87 -14.13
CA TRP A 367 11.97 7.40 -13.33
C TRP A 367 13.06 8.45 -13.10
N GLU A 368 13.39 9.27 -14.09
CA GLU A 368 14.41 10.34 -13.95
C GLU A 368 13.98 11.42 -12.96
N ARG A 369 12.71 11.81 -13.00
CA ARG A 369 12.12 12.77 -12.06
C ARG A 369 12.12 12.17 -10.66
N LEU A 370 11.66 10.91 -10.54
CA LEU A 370 11.67 10.17 -9.28
C LEU A 370 13.06 10.13 -8.65
N TRP A 371 14.07 9.74 -9.42
CA TRP A 371 15.46 9.67 -8.95
C TRP A 371 15.96 11.02 -8.43
N SER A 372 15.74 12.08 -9.20
CA SER A 372 16.14 13.45 -8.82
C SER A 372 15.47 13.92 -7.53
N TRP A 373 14.20 13.56 -7.31
CA TRP A 373 13.48 13.88 -6.09
C TRP A 373 13.96 13.06 -4.89
N LEU A 374 14.25 11.77 -5.07
CA LEU A 374 14.76 10.89 -4.03
C LEU A 374 16.15 11.30 -3.55
N GLN A 375 17.04 11.70 -4.46
CA GLN A 375 18.35 12.24 -4.12
C GLN A 375 18.27 13.47 -3.21
N TRP A 376 17.23 14.29 -3.38
CA TRP A 376 16.99 15.45 -2.53
C TRP A 376 16.32 15.10 -1.19
N LEU A 377 15.35 14.19 -1.19
CA LEU A 377 14.55 13.84 0.01
C LEU A 377 15.30 12.92 0.99
N LEU A 378 15.99 11.88 0.49
CA LEU A 378 16.59 10.84 1.33
C LEU A 378 17.61 11.38 2.37
N PRO A 379 18.51 12.34 2.02
CA PRO A 379 19.42 12.91 3.01
C PRO A 379 18.72 13.63 4.17
N GLN A 380 17.53 14.18 3.92
CA GLN A 380 16.74 14.91 4.92
C GLN A 380 15.99 13.96 5.86
N CYS A 381 15.68 12.73 5.40
CA CYS A 381 14.94 11.73 6.17
C CYS A 381 15.80 10.99 7.22
N ARG A 382 17.13 11.16 7.22
CA ARG A 382 18.08 10.36 8.03
C ARG A 382 17.79 10.32 9.54
N LYS A 383 17.07 11.31 10.09
CA LYS A 383 16.80 11.45 11.53
C LYS A 383 15.31 11.50 11.91
N ALA A 384 14.42 11.81 10.97
CA ALA A 384 13.06 12.22 11.27
C ALA A 384 12.07 11.05 11.32
N ASP A 385 12.21 10.06 10.43
CA ASP A 385 11.23 8.97 10.30
C ASP A 385 11.85 7.74 9.60
N ARG A 386 11.92 6.62 10.32
CA ARG A 386 12.48 5.36 9.83
C ARG A 386 11.59 4.69 8.78
N ASP A 387 10.27 4.77 8.93
CA ASP A 387 9.32 4.09 8.05
C ASP A 387 9.23 4.83 6.72
N LEU A 388 9.22 6.16 6.77
CA LEU A 388 9.34 7.00 5.57
C LEU A 388 10.66 6.73 4.84
N PHE A 389 11.78 6.68 5.56
CA PHE A 389 13.08 6.39 4.96
C PHE A 389 13.12 5.04 4.27
N GLN A 390 12.57 3.99 4.88
CA GLN A 390 12.46 2.66 4.27
C GLN A 390 11.59 2.69 3.01
N THR A 391 10.45 3.38 3.04
CA THR A 391 9.56 3.52 1.88
C THR A 391 10.26 4.19 0.70
N LEU A 392 10.93 5.32 0.96
CA LEU A 392 11.69 6.05 -0.08
C LEU A 392 12.88 5.25 -0.61
N CYS A 393 13.53 4.45 0.23
CA CYS A 393 14.58 3.53 -0.21
C CYS A 393 14.05 2.43 -1.12
N GLY A 394 12.83 1.92 -0.86
CA GLY A 394 12.13 1.01 -1.77
C GLY A 394 11.94 1.65 -3.15
N TYR A 395 11.41 2.88 -3.19
CA TYR A 395 11.23 3.62 -4.45
C TYR A 395 12.56 3.92 -5.16
N ALA A 396 13.62 4.23 -4.42
CA ALA A 396 14.95 4.46 -4.97
C ALA A 396 15.57 3.18 -5.55
N SER A 397 15.37 2.04 -4.90
CA SER A 397 15.80 0.74 -5.39
C SER A 397 15.10 0.37 -6.71
N GLU A 398 13.80 0.64 -6.82
CA GLU A 398 13.05 0.44 -8.06
C GLU A 398 13.54 1.38 -9.17
N ALA A 399 13.66 2.68 -8.89
CA ALA A 399 14.12 3.66 -9.86
C ALA A 399 15.56 3.40 -10.33
N ALA A 400 16.46 3.00 -9.43
CA ALA A 400 17.84 2.68 -9.76
C ALA A 400 17.95 1.47 -10.69
N LYS A 401 17.09 0.47 -10.51
CA LYS A 401 17.05 -0.72 -11.38
C LYS A 401 16.58 -0.36 -12.80
N GLU A 402 15.51 0.42 -12.92
CA GLU A 402 14.95 0.82 -14.22
C GLU A 402 15.89 1.76 -14.98
N LEU A 403 16.62 2.63 -14.29
CA LEU A 403 17.60 3.55 -14.89
C LEU A 403 19.00 2.95 -15.07
N GLY A 404 19.27 1.75 -14.55
CA GLY A 404 20.61 1.15 -14.53
C GLY A 404 21.63 1.89 -13.65
N LEU A 405 21.17 2.59 -12.61
CA LEU A 405 21.98 3.40 -11.69
C LEU A 405 22.29 2.68 -10.36
N GLU A 406 22.36 1.35 -10.36
CA GLU A 406 22.57 0.54 -9.14
C GLU A 406 23.86 0.91 -8.39
N GLU A 407 24.94 1.24 -9.10
CA GLU A 407 26.20 1.67 -8.46
C GLU A 407 26.11 3.07 -7.84
N GLU A 408 25.33 3.97 -8.44
CA GLU A 408 25.05 5.27 -7.81
C GLU A 408 24.20 5.09 -6.56
N TRP A 409 23.23 4.18 -6.61
CA TRP A 409 22.42 3.84 -5.46
C TRP A 409 23.24 3.24 -4.32
N ALA A 410 24.15 2.31 -4.62
CA ALA A 410 25.08 1.77 -3.64
C ALA A 410 25.92 2.88 -2.97
N ARG A 411 26.46 3.81 -3.76
CA ARG A 411 27.20 4.97 -3.22
C ARG A 411 26.32 5.88 -2.35
N ALA A 412 25.08 6.13 -2.78
CA ALA A 412 24.13 6.93 -2.01
C ALA A 412 23.83 6.27 -0.66
N LEU A 413 23.57 4.95 -0.64
CA LEU A 413 23.36 4.17 0.57
C LEU A 413 24.55 4.27 1.53
N VAL A 414 25.78 4.13 1.03
CA VAL A 414 27.00 4.29 1.87
C VAL A 414 27.06 5.68 2.48
N SER A 415 26.76 6.74 1.71
CA SER A 415 26.77 8.12 2.23
C SER A 415 25.74 8.38 3.35
N MET A 416 24.71 7.53 3.44
CA MET A 416 23.59 7.64 4.38
C MET A 416 23.72 6.75 5.62
N LEU A 417 24.84 6.02 5.75
CA LEU A 417 25.12 5.24 6.95
C LEU A 417 25.21 6.13 8.19
N PRO A 418 24.75 5.66 9.37
CA PRO A 418 24.26 4.31 9.66
C PRO A 418 22.75 4.09 9.37
N ALA A 419 21.99 5.12 8.99
CA ALA A 419 20.53 5.01 8.81
C ALA A 419 20.14 4.01 7.70
N SER A 420 20.97 3.88 6.67
CA SER A 420 20.81 2.97 5.54
C SER A 420 21.30 1.54 5.77
N TYR A 421 21.78 1.18 6.97
CA TYR A 421 22.42 -0.12 7.25
C TYR A 421 21.63 -1.30 6.68
N TYR A 422 20.36 -1.44 7.07
CA TYR A 422 19.52 -2.58 6.68
C TYR A 422 19.34 -2.67 5.16
N VAL A 423 19.06 -1.54 4.53
CA VAL A 423 18.83 -1.46 3.08
C VAL A 423 20.12 -1.76 2.32
N TYR A 424 21.26 -1.27 2.82
CA TYR A 424 22.56 -1.49 2.21
C TYR A 424 23.00 -2.95 2.30
N THR A 425 22.88 -3.59 3.48
CA THR A 425 23.25 -5.00 3.62
C THR A 425 22.34 -5.90 2.78
N GLU A 426 21.04 -5.61 2.72
CA GLU A 426 20.10 -6.33 1.86
C GLU A 426 20.46 -6.18 0.37
N PHE A 427 20.82 -4.97 -0.07
CA PHE A 427 21.29 -4.72 -1.44
C PHE A 427 22.55 -5.53 -1.78
N LEU A 428 23.55 -5.56 -0.88
CA LEU A 428 24.78 -6.32 -1.10
C LEU A 428 24.53 -7.83 -1.17
N VAL A 429 23.64 -8.36 -0.33
CA VAL A 429 23.29 -9.79 -0.34
C VAL A 429 22.54 -10.15 -1.63
N LYS A 430 21.56 -9.34 -2.05
CA LYS A 430 20.79 -9.56 -3.28
C LYS A 430 21.67 -9.51 -4.53
N THR A 431 22.62 -8.58 -4.57
CA THR A 431 23.58 -8.43 -5.69
C THR A 431 24.79 -9.37 -5.58
N LYS A 432 24.83 -10.24 -4.55
CA LYS A 432 25.94 -11.18 -4.27
C LYS A 432 27.30 -10.51 -4.06
N ARG A 433 27.31 -9.25 -3.63
CA ARG A 433 28.51 -8.47 -3.29
C ARG A 433 28.98 -8.79 -1.87
N PHE A 434 29.24 -10.06 -1.59
CA PHE A 434 29.59 -10.52 -0.24
C PHE A 434 30.92 -9.99 0.26
N ARG A 435 31.84 -9.63 -0.63
CA ARG A 435 33.13 -9.01 -0.25
C ARG A 435 32.90 -7.63 0.38
N ASP A 436 32.14 -6.77 -0.28
CA ASP A 436 31.79 -5.44 0.24
C ASP A 436 30.99 -5.56 1.53
N TRP A 437 30.12 -6.58 1.63
CA TRP A 437 29.38 -6.88 2.85
C TRP A 437 30.31 -7.22 4.00
N THR A 438 31.30 -8.10 3.79
CA THR A 438 32.30 -8.40 4.82
C THR A 438 33.14 -7.17 5.16
N ASP A 439 33.67 -6.46 4.16
CA ASP A 439 34.55 -5.32 4.36
C ASP A 439 33.86 -4.23 5.20
N TYR A 440 32.57 -4.01 4.97
CA TYR A 440 31.76 -3.10 5.78
C TYR A 440 31.62 -3.56 7.24
N HIS A 441 31.25 -4.82 7.50
CA HIS A 441 31.11 -5.34 8.86
C HIS A 441 32.45 -5.38 9.62
N LEU A 442 33.56 -5.61 8.92
CA LEU A 442 34.91 -5.51 9.48
C LEU A 442 35.25 -4.09 9.90
N ALA A 443 34.95 -3.11 9.04
CA ALA A 443 35.20 -1.69 9.31
C ALA A 443 34.43 -1.20 10.55
N GLU A 444 33.15 -1.57 10.64
CA GLU A 444 32.28 -1.26 11.79
C GLU A 444 32.52 -2.16 13.01
N LYS A 445 33.42 -3.15 12.91
CA LYS A 445 33.77 -4.11 13.97
C LYS A 445 32.57 -4.89 14.53
N ILE A 446 31.58 -5.15 13.68
CA ILE A 446 30.37 -5.90 14.02
C ILE A 446 30.74 -7.37 14.22
N ALA A 447 30.34 -7.94 15.35
CA ALA A 447 30.66 -9.33 15.64
C ALA A 447 29.79 -10.30 14.83
N VAL A 448 30.32 -11.49 14.50
CA VAL A 448 29.58 -12.51 13.73
C VAL A 448 28.22 -12.88 14.35
N PHE A 449 28.09 -12.86 15.68
CA PHE A 449 26.84 -13.16 16.37
C PHE A 449 25.83 -12.00 16.39
N GLU A 450 26.26 -10.78 16.03
CA GLU A 450 25.39 -9.60 15.86
C GLU A 450 24.79 -9.54 14.43
N LEU A 451 25.28 -10.38 13.51
CA LEU A 451 24.82 -10.44 12.11
C LEU A 451 23.53 -11.25 11.96
N TYR A 452 22.76 -10.94 10.91
CA TYR A 452 21.60 -11.74 10.55
C TYR A 452 22.02 -13.16 10.11
N PRO A 453 21.49 -14.23 10.73
CA PRO A 453 21.90 -15.60 10.42
C PRO A 453 21.67 -16.02 8.96
N ALA A 454 20.63 -15.47 8.32
CA ALA A 454 20.32 -15.74 6.92
C ALA A 454 21.40 -15.18 5.99
N ASP A 455 21.79 -13.92 6.17
CA ASP A 455 22.81 -13.23 5.37
C ASP A 455 24.18 -13.88 5.53
N LEU A 456 24.55 -14.21 6.77
CA LEU A 456 25.79 -14.90 7.07
C LEU A 456 25.85 -16.28 6.39
N LYS A 457 24.74 -17.04 6.42
CA LYS A 457 24.66 -18.34 5.75
C LYS A 457 24.72 -18.21 4.23
N ALA A 458 24.13 -17.16 3.66
CA ALA A 458 24.21 -16.86 2.23
C ALA A 458 25.65 -16.55 1.82
N ALA A 459 26.38 -15.75 2.61
CA ALA A 459 27.79 -15.45 2.39
C ALA A 459 28.68 -16.72 2.49
N GLU A 460 28.45 -17.55 3.52
CA GLU A 460 29.15 -18.83 3.72
C GLU A 460 28.95 -19.80 2.55
N LEU A 461 27.75 -19.86 1.98
CA LEU A 461 27.43 -20.75 0.86
C LEU A 461 28.02 -20.25 -0.46
N HIS A 462 28.13 -18.94 -0.65
CA HIS A 462 28.66 -18.34 -1.88
C HIS A 462 30.17 -18.49 -1.98
N ASP A 463 30.89 -18.02 -0.96
CA ASP A 463 32.34 -18.17 -0.84
C ASP A 463 32.75 -18.15 0.65
N PRO A 464 33.12 -19.31 1.23
CA PRO A 464 33.55 -19.38 2.61
C PRO A 464 34.76 -18.48 2.94
N THR A 465 35.61 -18.16 1.96
CA THR A 465 36.83 -17.39 2.18
C THR A 465 36.54 -15.93 2.52
N VAL A 466 35.41 -15.40 2.03
CA VAL A 466 34.98 -14.02 2.23
C VAL A 466 34.59 -13.76 3.69
N VAL A 467 34.15 -14.78 4.43
CA VAL A 467 33.74 -14.60 5.85
C VAL A 467 34.84 -14.90 6.86
N PHE A 468 35.98 -15.46 6.44
CA PHE A 468 37.08 -15.80 7.36
C PHE A 468 37.54 -14.62 8.23
N PRO A 469 37.75 -13.39 7.68
CA PRO A 469 38.20 -12.27 8.49
C PRO A 469 37.23 -11.92 9.63
N LEU A 470 35.92 -11.99 9.38
CA LEU A 470 34.90 -11.72 10.40
C LEU A 470 34.98 -12.71 11.56
N TYR A 471 35.16 -13.99 11.24
CA TYR A 471 35.35 -15.05 12.23
C TYR A 471 36.62 -14.83 13.05
N HIS A 472 37.76 -14.57 12.40
CA HIS A 472 39.03 -14.32 13.09
C HIS A 472 38.94 -13.13 14.04
N GLN A 473 38.42 -11.99 13.58
CA GLN A 473 38.29 -10.79 14.39
C GLN A 473 37.32 -11.00 15.57
N THR A 474 36.21 -11.70 15.35
CA THR A 474 35.23 -11.99 16.43
C THR A 474 35.82 -12.95 17.47
N ILE A 475 36.56 -13.98 17.04
CA ILE A 475 37.27 -14.91 17.94
C ILE A 475 38.26 -14.13 18.82
N GLU A 476 39.06 -13.25 18.22
CA GLU A 476 40.04 -12.45 18.94
C GLU A 476 39.36 -11.49 19.92
N ARG A 477 38.28 -10.82 19.52
CA ARG A 477 37.42 -10.00 20.40
C ARG A 477 36.90 -10.79 21.58
N CYS A 478 36.40 -12.02 21.39
CA CYS A 478 35.94 -12.89 22.47
C CYS A 478 37.07 -13.26 23.45
N ILE A 479 38.27 -13.57 22.94
CA ILE A 479 39.42 -13.89 23.80
C ILE A 479 39.84 -12.66 24.63
N MET A 480 39.79 -11.47 24.05
CA MET A 480 40.14 -10.22 24.73
C MET A 480 39.19 -9.85 25.89
N GLN A 481 37.95 -10.36 25.90
CA GLN A 481 37.00 -10.13 27.01
C GLN A 481 37.39 -10.83 28.32
N LYS A 482 38.37 -11.76 28.28
CA LYS A 482 38.99 -12.41 29.45
C LYS A 482 38.02 -13.07 30.45
N ASN A 483 36.88 -13.57 29.98
CA ASN A 483 35.89 -14.25 30.82
C ASN A 483 35.58 -15.66 30.28
N ARG A 484 35.18 -16.59 31.17
CA ARG A 484 34.90 -17.99 30.80
C ARG A 484 33.78 -18.13 29.75
N PRO A 485 32.66 -17.38 29.81
CA PRO A 485 31.63 -17.42 28.77
C PRO A 485 32.16 -17.06 27.37
N ALA A 486 32.95 -16.00 27.24
CA ALA A 486 33.50 -15.53 25.97
C ALA A 486 34.51 -16.53 25.38
N TYR A 487 35.30 -17.21 26.21
CA TYR A 487 36.17 -18.29 25.74
C TYR A 487 35.39 -19.46 25.14
N LYS A 488 34.25 -19.83 25.74
CA LYS A 488 33.37 -20.87 25.18
C LYS A 488 32.80 -20.46 23.83
N GLU A 489 32.38 -19.21 23.67
CA GLU A 489 31.89 -18.70 22.38
C GLU A 489 33.01 -18.65 21.34
N ALA A 490 34.22 -18.24 21.72
CA ALA A 490 35.39 -18.28 20.84
C ALA A 490 35.65 -19.70 20.31
N ILE A 491 35.53 -20.73 21.16
CA ILE A 491 35.68 -22.13 20.74
C ILE A 491 34.57 -22.58 19.78
N ARG A 492 33.33 -22.13 20.01
CA ARG A 492 32.20 -22.42 19.12
C ARG A 492 32.46 -21.83 17.73
N LEU A 493 32.89 -20.57 17.68
CA LEU A 493 33.26 -19.88 16.44
C LEU A 493 34.47 -20.54 15.77
N MET A 494 35.50 -20.96 16.52
CA MET A 494 36.65 -21.69 15.98
C MET A 494 36.25 -23.02 15.33
N LYS A 495 35.33 -23.79 15.93
CA LYS A 495 34.83 -25.03 15.35
C LYS A 495 34.07 -24.77 14.05
N LYS A 496 33.24 -23.73 14.02
CA LYS A 496 32.53 -23.32 12.80
C LYS A 496 33.53 -22.88 11.72
N LEU A 497 34.53 -22.08 12.09
CA LEU A 497 35.61 -21.66 11.19
C LEU A 497 36.38 -22.86 10.62
N SER A 498 36.67 -23.89 11.44
CA SER A 498 37.29 -25.14 10.97
C SER A 498 36.50 -25.80 9.85
N ALA A 499 35.18 -25.90 10.01
CA ALA A 499 34.31 -26.48 8.98
C ALA A 499 34.32 -25.65 7.69
N LEU A 500 34.36 -24.32 7.79
CA LEU A 500 34.45 -23.43 6.62
C LEU A 500 35.80 -23.55 5.90
N TYR A 501 36.92 -23.63 6.63
CA TYR A 501 38.25 -23.89 6.05
C TYR A 501 38.34 -25.26 5.37
N HIS A 502 37.74 -26.30 5.97
CA HIS A 502 37.65 -27.62 5.37
C HIS A 502 36.86 -27.57 4.04
N THR A 503 35.74 -26.83 4.02
CA THR A 503 34.90 -26.69 2.83
C THR A 503 35.64 -25.95 1.71
N ALA A 504 36.50 -24.99 2.06
CA ALA A 504 37.36 -24.27 1.11
C ALA A 504 38.66 -25.03 0.73
N GLY A 505 38.89 -26.24 1.25
CA GLY A 505 40.12 -27.01 1.00
C GLY A 505 41.39 -26.41 1.61
N LEU A 506 41.27 -25.57 2.63
CA LEU A 506 42.38 -24.79 3.22
C LEU A 506 42.70 -25.22 4.67
N GLN A 507 42.60 -26.52 4.97
CA GLN A 507 42.74 -27.04 6.34
C GLN A 507 44.11 -26.72 6.96
N ASP A 508 45.19 -26.80 6.19
CA ASP A 508 46.55 -26.49 6.66
C ASP A 508 46.68 -25.06 7.19
N ARG A 509 45.97 -24.11 6.57
CA ARG A 509 45.94 -22.71 7.04
C ARG A 509 45.22 -22.57 8.36
N TYR A 510 44.15 -23.34 8.58
CA TYR A 510 43.44 -23.35 9.86
C TYR A 510 44.30 -23.92 10.98
N GLU A 511 45.06 -24.99 10.73
CA GLU A 511 46.00 -25.54 11.70
C GLU A 511 47.11 -24.54 12.06
N LEU A 512 47.65 -23.83 11.07
CA LEU A 512 48.64 -22.78 11.30
C LEU A 512 48.06 -21.64 12.16
N PHE A 513 46.82 -21.23 11.88
CA PHE A 513 46.10 -20.24 12.69
C PHE A 513 45.96 -20.70 14.15
N LEU A 514 45.45 -21.92 14.39
CA LEU A 514 45.29 -22.45 15.76
C LEU A 514 46.62 -22.52 16.51
N ARG A 515 47.70 -22.95 15.85
CA ARG A 515 49.05 -22.98 16.46
C ARG A 515 49.51 -21.58 16.86
N ARG A 516 49.37 -20.57 15.97
CA ARG A 516 49.74 -19.18 16.27
C ARG A 516 48.92 -18.60 17.42
N LEU A 517 47.61 -18.80 17.38
CA LEU A 517 46.69 -18.32 18.41
C LEU A 517 47.02 -18.92 19.80
N SER A 518 47.34 -20.22 19.85
CA SER A 518 47.72 -20.91 21.09
C SER A 518 49.01 -20.35 21.69
N VAL A 519 50.02 -20.07 20.84
CA VAL A 519 51.30 -19.48 21.26
C VAL A 519 51.10 -18.04 21.75
N GLN A 520 50.34 -17.22 21.02
CA GLN A 520 50.06 -15.83 21.40
C GLN A 520 49.35 -15.71 22.75
N HIS A 521 48.43 -16.63 23.05
CA HIS A 521 47.66 -16.62 24.30
C HIS A 521 48.11 -17.67 25.33
N ALA A 522 49.37 -18.09 25.28
CA ALA A 522 49.91 -19.15 26.16
C ALA A 522 49.75 -18.88 27.67
N ARG A 523 49.69 -17.60 28.08
CA ARG A 523 49.53 -17.16 29.47
C ARG A 523 48.08 -17.27 30.00
N LEU A 524 47.08 -17.39 29.12
CA LEU A 524 45.67 -17.49 29.52
C LEU A 524 45.30 -18.94 29.87
N ARG A 525 45.57 -19.37 31.11
CA ARG A 525 45.28 -20.74 31.60
C ARG A 525 43.82 -21.16 31.38
N ALA A 526 42.86 -20.31 31.75
CA ALA A 526 41.44 -20.61 31.61
C ALA A 526 41.01 -20.79 30.14
N PHE A 527 41.64 -20.07 29.20
CA PHE A 527 41.39 -20.25 27.77
C PHE A 527 41.97 -21.58 27.26
N ARG A 528 43.17 -21.95 27.70
CA ARG A 528 43.78 -23.25 27.38
C ARG A 528 42.95 -24.44 27.87
N GLU A 529 42.44 -24.37 29.11
CA GLU A 529 41.52 -25.39 29.65
C GLU A 529 40.32 -25.59 28.73
N GLU A 530 39.71 -24.50 28.27
CA GLU A 530 38.56 -24.58 27.38
C GLU A 530 38.95 -25.08 25.97
N LEU A 531 40.13 -24.72 25.42
CA LEU A 531 40.62 -25.26 24.15
C LEU A 531 40.82 -26.79 24.20
N THR A 532 41.37 -27.32 25.30
CA THR A 532 41.55 -28.75 25.52
C THR A 532 40.21 -29.46 25.68
N LYS A 533 39.27 -28.91 26.47
CA LYS A 533 37.89 -29.42 26.56
C LYS A 533 37.17 -29.38 25.21
N GLY A 534 37.48 -28.37 24.40
CA GLY A 534 36.93 -28.18 23.07
C GLY A 534 37.42 -29.18 22.02
N LYS A 535 38.45 -30.00 22.32
CA LYS A 535 39.16 -30.89 21.39
C LYS A 535 39.79 -30.17 20.18
N LEU A 536 40.13 -28.89 20.32
CA LEU A 536 40.78 -28.10 19.27
C LEU A 536 42.32 -28.17 19.33
N LEU A 537 42.86 -28.59 20.47
CA LEU A 537 44.25 -28.98 20.65
C LEU A 537 44.27 -30.44 21.08
N ARG A 538 45.04 -31.28 20.37
CA ARG A 538 45.39 -32.62 20.83
C ARG A 538 46.48 -32.54 21.88
#